data_AF-A0A7W1GGY0-F1
#
_entry.id   AF-A0A7W1GGY0-F1
#
_cell.length_a   1.000
_cell.length_b   1.000
_cell.length_c   1.000
_cell.angle_alpha   90.00
_cell.angle_beta   90.00
_cell.angle_gamma   90.00
#
_symmetry.space_group_name_H-M   'P 1'
#
loop_
_entity.id
_entity.type
_entity.pdbx_description
1 polymer ?
#
loop_
_entity_poly.entity_id
_entity_poly.type
_entity_poly.pdbx_seq_one_letter_code
_entity_poly.pdbx_strand_id
1 'polypeptide(L)'
;MFNEGRFWERTQAGDLTAVLKSQRTPQEVDDATIPKGSVSQEVRYYDQDGNEVARVHQYVKPDGTLDGQGRPDPKRLSVNGVLYRITKGED
;
A
#
# COMPACT_ATOMS: atom_id res chain seq x y z
N MET A 1 2.69 14.03 -2.44
CA MET A 1 1.44 13.63 -1.72
C MET A 1 1.57 12.44 -0.76
N PHE A 2 1.79 11.18 -1.18
CA PHE A 2 1.87 10.06 -0.20
C PHE A 2 3.09 10.19 0.75
N ASN A 3 4.29 10.42 0.19
CA ASN A 3 5.50 10.64 0.98
C ASN A 3 5.44 11.97 1.77
N GLU A 4 4.87 13.03 1.19
CA GLU A 4 4.66 14.32 1.86
C GLU A 4 3.74 14.23 3.08
N GLY A 5 2.66 13.46 2.97
CA GLY A 5 1.74 13.22 4.09
C GLY A 5 2.27 12.24 5.13
N ARG A 6 3.47 11.67 4.90
CA ARG A 6 4.14 10.69 5.76
C ARG A 6 3.22 9.54 6.18
N PHE A 7 2.31 9.12 5.32
CA PHE A 7 1.28 8.13 5.67
C PHE A 7 1.92 6.81 6.13
N TRP A 8 2.97 6.35 5.45
CA TRP A 8 3.70 5.15 5.86
C TRP A 8 4.32 5.29 7.25
N GLU A 9 5.06 6.37 7.50
CA GLU A 9 5.70 6.63 8.80
C GLU A 9 4.67 6.79 9.92
N ARG A 10 3.54 7.48 9.66
CA ARG A 10 2.43 7.62 10.61
C ARG A 10 1.79 6.28 10.94
N THR A 11 1.75 5.35 9.99
CA THR A 11 1.28 3.99 10.25
C THR A 11 2.27 3.22 11.14
N GLN A 12 3.57 3.40 10.92
CA GLN A 12 4.61 2.81 11.76
C GLN A 12 4.67 3.42 13.17
N ALA A 13 4.35 4.71 13.30
CA ALA A 13 4.28 5.42 14.58
C ALA A 13 2.98 5.14 15.38
N GLY A 14 1.98 4.52 14.76
CA GLY A 14 0.69 4.22 15.38
C GLY A 14 -0.35 5.34 15.27
N ASP A 15 -0.05 6.44 14.57
CA ASP A 15 -0.99 7.52 14.26
C ASP A 15 -2.08 7.08 13.27
N LEU A 16 -1.80 6.09 12.43
CA LEU A 16 -2.75 5.53 11.47
C LEU A 16 -2.88 4.02 11.69
N THR A 17 -4.11 3.53 11.55
CA THR A 17 -4.39 2.09 11.62
C THR A 17 -4.32 1.47 10.24
N ALA A 18 -3.38 0.54 10.02
CA ALA A 18 -3.34 -0.29 8.82
C ALA A 18 -4.27 -1.50 8.94
N VAL A 19 -5.16 -1.66 7.96
CA VAL A 19 -6.04 -2.82 7.86
C VAL A 19 -5.81 -3.52 6.53
N LEU A 20 -5.41 -4.79 6.60
CA LEU A 20 -5.32 -5.67 5.44
C LEU A 20 -6.75 -5.95 4.93
N LYS A 21 -7.05 -5.54 3.70
CA LYS A 21 -8.36 -5.76 3.08
C LYS A 21 -8.41 -6.97 2.17
N SER A 22 -7.32 -7.23 1.48
CA SER A 22 -7.22 -8.40 0.61
C SER A 22 -5.78 -8.83 0.51
N GLN A 23 -5.58 -10.14 0.54
CA GLN A 23 -4.30 -10.77 0.27
C GLN A 23 -4.54 -11.80 -0.82
N ARG A 24 -3.70 -11.74 -1.86
CA ARG A 24 -3.67 -12.75 -2.90
C ARG A 24 -2.24 -13.19 -3.10
N THR A 25 -2.01 -14.49 -3.12
CA THR A 25 -0.79 -15.01 -3.71
C THR A 25 -0.92 -14.79 -5.22
N PRO A 26 -0.01 -14.05 -5.87
CA PRO A 26 0.00 -13.95 -7.31
C PRO A 26 0.13 -15.38 -7.84
N GLN A 27 -0.92 -15.83 -8.52
CA GLN A 27 -0.98 -17.15 -9.12
C GLN A 27 -0.04 -17.09 -10.32
N GLU A 28 1.16 -17.66 -10.14
CA GLU A 28 2.11 -17.91 -11.23
C GLU A 28 2.43 -16.67 -12.05
N VAL A 29 2.79 -15.57 -11.39
CA VAL A 29 3.49 -14.51 -12.11
C VAL A 29 4.92 -15.02 -12.33
N ASP A 30 5.16 -15.59 -13.51
CA ASP A 30 6.50 -15.72 -14.14
C ASP A 30 7.08 -14.32 -14.45
N ASP A 31 6.93 -13.40 -13.50
CA ASP A 31 7.44 -12.06 -13.59
C ASP A 31 8.75 -12.08 -12.81
N ALA A 32 9.87 -12.08 -13.56
CA ALA A 32 11.22 -12.17 -13.01
C ALA A 32 11.55 -11.08 -11.97
N THR A 33 10.65 -10.10 -11.80
CA THR A 33 10.75 -9.00 -10.85
C THR A 33 10.15 -9.32 -9.48
N ILE A 34 9.24 -10.30 -9.35
CA ILE A 34 8.58 -10.63 -8.07
C ILE A 34 9.02 -12.03 -7.60
N PRO A 35 9.69 -12.16 -6.43
CA PRO A 35 10.18 -13.45 -5.98
C PRO A 35 9.04 -14.44 -5.72
N LYS A 36 9.24 -15.70 -6.11
CA LYS A 36 8.27 -16.78 -5.91
C LYS A 36 7.87 -16.92 -4.44
N GLY A 37 6.57 -16.99 -4.17
CA GLY A 37 6.02 -17.02 -2.82
C GLY A 37 5.73 -15.64 -2.23
N SER A 38 5.98 -14.55 -2.95
CA SER A 38 5.51 -13.22 -2.54
C SER A 38 3.99 -13.18 -2.50
N VAL A 39 3.41 -12.39 -1.60
CA VAL A 39 1.98 -12.15 -1.52
C VAL A 39 1.66 -10.69 -1.84
N SER A 40 0.65 -10.49 -2.68
CA SER A 40 0.12 -9.19 -3.03
C SER A 40 -0.96 -8.80 -2.01
N GLN A 41 -0.73 -7.73 -1.27
CA GLN A 41 -1.63 -7.25 -0.22
C GLN A 41 -2.16 -5.86 -0.52
N GLU A 42 -3.48 -5.69 -0.37
CA GLU A 42 -4.10 -4.38 -0.34
C GLU A 42 -4.33 -3.97 1.11
N VAL A 43 -3.75 -2.83 1.49
CA VAL A 43 -3.83 -2.28 2.84
C VAL A 43 -4.50 -0.92 2.78
N ARG A 44 -5.40 -0.66 3.73
CA ARG A 44 -6.05 0.63 3.90
C ARG A 44 -5.61 1.25 5.21
N TYR A 45 -5.34 2.54 5.18
CA TYR A 45 -4.96 3.33 6.35
C TYR A 45 -6.14 4.16 6.79
N TYR A 46 -6.42 4.05 8.07
CA TYR A 46 -7.48 4.77 8.73
C TYR A 46 -6.88 5.75 9.74
N ASP A 47 -7.44 6.94 9.75
CA ASP A 47 -7.22 7.94 10.79
C ASP A 47 -7.94 7.54 12.11
N GLN A 48 -7.66 8.24 13.20
CA GLN A 48 -8.22 8.00 14.53
C GLN A 48 -9.75 8.09 14.56
N ASP A 49 -10.36 8.92 13.70
CA ASP A 49 -11.82 9.01 13.54
C ASP A 49 -12.40 7.88 12.68
N GLY A 50 -11.57 6.93 12.22
CA GLY A 50 -11.99 5.80 11.38
C GLY A 50 -12.17 6.15 9.90
N ASN A 51 -11.69 7.31 9.47
CA ASN A 51 -11.75 7.75 8.07
C ASN A 51 -10.64 7.09 7.24
N GLU A 52 -10.98 6.53 6.07
CA GLU A 52 -9.97 6.01 5.12
C GLU A 52 -9.17 7.18 4.54
N VAL A 53 -7.88 7.28 4.87
CA VAL A 53 -6.98 8.35 4.39
C VAL A 53 -6.05 7.91 3.27
N ALA A 54 -5.77 6.61 3.19
CA ALA A 54 -4.95 6.06 2.11
C ALA A 54 -5.29 4.59 1.84
N ARG A 55 -5.07 4.18 0.60
CA ARG A 55 -5.12 2.78 0.17
C ARG A 55 -3.87 2.49 -0.63
N VAL A 56 -3.16 1.48 -0.18
CA VAL A 56 -1.88 1.08 -0.75
C VAL A 56 -1.91 -0.37 -1.19
N HIS A 57 -1.03 -0.70 -2.11
CA HIS A 57 -0.76 -2.06 -2.56
C HIS A 57 0.70 -2.37 -2.22
N GLN A 58 0.95 -3.46 -1.52
CA GLN A 58 2.29 -3.90 -1.18
C GLN A 58 2.50 -5.35 -1.61
N TYR A 59 3.73 -5.68 -1.99
CA TYR A 59 4.17 -7.05 -2.17
C TYR A 59 5.03 -7.44 -1.00
N VAL A 60 4.64 -8.49 -0.29
CA VAL A 60 5.42 -9.05 0.82
C VAL A 60 6.13 -10.28 0.32
N LYS A 61 7.45 -10.31 0.44
CA LYS A 61 8.32 -11.44 0.12
C LYS A 61 8.07 -12.60 1.10
N PRO A 62 8.46 -13.84 0.76
CA PRO A 62 8.36 -14.97 1.69
C PRO A 62 9.13 -14.77 3.00
N ASP A 63 10.18 -13.94 2.99
CA ASP A 63 10.95 -13.54 4.17
C ASP A 63 10.23 -12.47 5.04
N GLY A 64 9.05 -12.00 4.64
CA GLY A 64 8.26 -10.98 5.34
C GLY A 64 8.64 -9.54 5.01
N THR A 65 9.70 -9.33 4.22
CA THR A 65 10.13 -8.01 3.75
C THR A 65 9.26 -7.50 2.59
N LEU A 66 9.09 -6.18 2.48
CA LEU A 66 8.37 -5.58 1.36
C LEU A 66 9.24 -5.47 0.10
N ASP A 67 8.66 -5.76 -1.06
CA ASP A 67 9.26 -5.49 -2.37
C ASP A 67 9.19 -3.98 -2.72
N GLY A 68 9.93 -3.50 -3.73
CA GLY A 68 9.87 -2.09 -4.16
C GLY A 68 10.45 -1.08 -3.14
N GLN A 69 11.73 -1.22 -2.77
CA GLN A 69 12.44 -0.34 -1.81
C GLN A 69 11.88 -0.34 -0.38
N GLY A 70 11.07 -1.34 -0.02
CA GLY A 70 10.55 -1.48 1.34
C GLY A 70 9.38 -0.57 1.68
N ARG A 71 8.70 0.00 0.67
CA ARG A 71 7.57 0.91 0.86
C ARG A 71 6.36 0.45 0.03
N PRO A 72 5.13 0.59 0.56
CA PRO A 72 3.93 0.22 -0.16
C PRO A 72 3.62 1.22 -1.29
N ASP A 73 3.09 0.73 -2.40
CA ASP A 73 2.69 1.55 -3.55
C ASP A 73 1.33 2.21 -3.30
N PRO A 74 1.23 3.55 -3.30
CA PRO A 74 -0.02 4.24 -3.06
C PRO A 74 -0.97 4.15 -4.26
N LYS A 75 -2.06 3.38 -4.13
CA LYS A 75 -3.09 3.31 -5.19
C LYS A 75 -4.09 4.45 -5.14
N ARG A 76 -4.49 4.87 -3.94
CA ARG A 76 -5.43 5.98 -3.72
C ARG A 76 -5.09 6.70 -2.41
N LEU A 77 -5.34 8.00 -2.42
CA LEU A 77 -5.23 8.87 -1.26
C LEU A 77 -6.55 9.61 -1.08
N SER A 78 -7.01 9.75 0.16
CA SER A 78 -8.16 10.58 0.49
C SER A 78 -7.71 11.56 1.55
N VAL A 79 -7.57 12.83 1.17
CA VAL A 79 -7.00 13.87 2.05
C VAL A 79 -8.00 15.01 2.12
N ASN A 80 -8.52 15.30 3.32
CA ASN A 80 -9.52 16.35 3.55
C ASN A 80 -10.77 16.23 2.66
N GLY A 81 -11.27 15.00 2.45
CA GLY A 81 -12.44 14.75 1.60
C GLY A 81 -12.17 14.77 0.09
N VAL A 82 -10.94 15.03 -0.33
CA VAL A 82 -10.54 14.96 -1.75
C VAL A 82 -9.90 13.60 -2.04
N LEU A 83 -10.52 12.85 -2.95
CA LEU A 83 -10.01 11.56 -3.42
C LEU A 83 -9.03 11.75 -4.59
N TYR A 84 -7.76 11.45 -4.35
CA TYR A 84 -6.72 11.38 -5.37
C TYR A 84 -6.52 9.92 -5.78
N ARG A 85 -6.74 9.64 -7.06
CA ARG A 85 -6.39 8.34 -7.66
C ARG A 85 -5.15 8.55 -8.51
N ILE A 86 -4.13 7.71 -8.32
CA ILE A 86 -3.02 7.66 -9.27
C ILE A 86 -3.57 7.04 -10.56
N THR A 87 -3.81 7.87 -11.56
CA THR A 87 -4.01 7.44 -12.94
C THR A 87 -2.63 7.22 -13.54
N LYS A 88 -2.39 6.04 -14.10
CA LYS A 88 -1.19 5.80 -14.93
C LYS A 88 -1.26 6.83 -16.05
N GLY A 89 -0.31 7.76 -16.11
CA GLY A 89 -0.20 8.67 -17.25
C GLY A 89 0.06 7.81 -18.47
N GLU A 90 -0.90 7.79 -19.40
CA GLU A 90 -0.58 7.47 -20.79
C GLU A 90 0.27 8.66 -21.28
N ASP A 91 1.53 8.36 -21.60
CA ASP A 91 2.38 9.21 -22.46
C ASP A 91 1.96 8.99 -23.91
#